data_AF-A0AAP2US81-F1
#
_entry.id   AF-A0AAP2US81-F1
#
_cell.length_a   1.000
_cell.length_b   1.000
_cell.length_c   1.000
_cell.angle_alpha   90.00
_cell.angle_beta   90.00
_cell.angle_gamma   90.00
#
_symmetry.space_group_name_H-M   'P 1'
#
loop_
_entity.id
_entity.type
_entity.pdbx_description
1 polymer ?
#
loop_
_entity_poly.entity_id
_entity_poly.type
_entity_poly.pdbx_seq_one_letter_code
_entity_poly.pdbx_strand_id
1 'polypeptide(L)'
;MLKSYKTEINLTLEQIQKINKTIGTCRFVYNFYLAHNKEVYEKEKKFISGMDFSKWLNNIYLKENPEYVWIKEVSSKSVKQSIMN
;
A
#
# COMPACT_ATOMS: atom_id res chain seq x y z
N MET A 1 11.76 -14.54 37.67
CA MET A 1 10.81 -15.35 36.88
C MET A 1 10.12 -14.44 35.87
N LEU A 2 10.40 -14.58 34.57
CA LEU A 2 9.74 -13.79 33.53
C LEU A 2 8.32 -14.33 33.33
N LYS A 3 7.30 -13.50 33.56
CA LYS A 3 5.91 -13.82 33.24
C LYS A 3 5.60 -13.29 31.84
N SER A 4 5.15 -14.16 30.94
CA SER A 4 4.58 -13.76 29.67
C SER A 4 3.07 -13.99 29.70
N TYR A 5 2.33 -13.08 29.05
CA TYR A 5 0.89 -13.20 28.85
C TYR A 5 0.65 -13.34 27.36
N LYS A 6 -0.05 -14.39 26.94
CA LYS A 6 -0.53 -14.52 25.57
C LYS A 6 -1.84 -13.76 25.48
N THR A 7 -1.84 -12.61 24.79
CA THR A 7 -3.04 -11.84 24.51
C THR A 7 -3.40 -12.00 23.04
N GLU A 8 -4.68 -12.26 22.77
CA GLU A 8 -5.24 -12.28 21.42
C GLU A 8 -6.31 -11.20 21.31
N ILE A 9 -6.38 -10.54 20.16
CA ILE A 9 -7.41 -9.54 19.89
C ILE A 9 -8.61 -10.26 19.29
N ASN A 10 -9.74 -10.25 20.00
CA ASN A 10 -11.01 -10.74 19.47
C ASN A 10 -11.65 -9.65 18.59
N LEU A 11 -11.50 -9.82 17.28
CA LEU A 11 -11.99 -8.86 16.29
C LEU A 11 -13.44 -9.15 15.90
N THR A 12 -14.20 -8.11 15.60
CA THR A 12 -15.47 -8.24 14.89
C THR A 12 -15.24 -8.57 13.42
N LEU A 13 -16.25 -9.12 12.74
CA LEU A 13 -16.18 -9.42 11.30
C LEU A 13 -15.78 -8.19 10.46
N GLU A 14 -16.33 -7.01 10.80
CA GLU A 14 -15.99 -5.75 10.13
C GLU A 14 -14.52 -5.37 10.33
N GLN A 15 -13.98 -5.55 11.54
CA GLN A 15 -12.58 -5.28 11.82
C GLN A 15 -11.65 -6.23 11.06
N ILE A 16 -11.98 -7.52 10.99
CA ILE A 16 -11.24 -8.51 10.20
C ILE A 16 -11.21 -8.11 8.72
N GLN A 17 -12.37 -7.75 8.16
CA GLN A 17 -12.46 -7.29 6.77
C GLN A 17 -11.61 -6.04 6.53
N LYS A 18 -11.67 -5.06 7.43
CA LYS A 18 -10.88 -3.82 7.33
C LYS A 18 -9.38 -4.09 7.38
N ILE A 19 -8.93 -4.98 8.27
CA ILE A 19 -7.53 -5.39 8.38
C ILE A 19 -7.08 -6.08 7.09
N ASN A 20 -7.84 -7.06 6.61
CA ASN A 20 -7.52 -7.80 5.39
C ASN A 20 -7.47 -6.88 4.15
N LYS A 21 -8.44 -5.97 4.00
CA LYS A 21 -8.43 -4.94 2.94
C LYS A 21 -7.19 -4.06 3.04
N THR A 22 -6.84 -3.61 4.25
CA THR A 22 -5.67 -2.74 4.47
C THR A 22 -4.37 -3.46 4.12
N ILE A 23 -4.16 -4.68 4.62
CA ILE A 23 -2.96 -5.48 4.34
C ILE A 23 -2.86 -5.80 2.84
N GLY A 24 -3.97 -6.24 2.23
CA GLY A 24 -4.03 -6.53 0.80
C GLY A 24 -3.68 -5.31 -0.05
N THR A 25 -4.22 -4.15 0.29
CA THR A 25 -3.95 -2.88 -0.40
C THR A 25 -2.49 -2.48 -0.26
N CYS A 26 -1.93 -2.50 0.96
CA CYS A 26 -0.52 -2.17 1.18
C CYS A 26 0.41 -3.11 0.40
N ARG A 27 0.13 -4.41 0.38
CA ARG A 27 0.92 -5.39 -0.39
C ARG A 27 0.85 -5.11 -1.89
N PHE A 28 -0.34 -4.82 -2.41
CA PHE A 28 -0.52 -4.47 -3.81
C PHE A 28 0.27 -3.21 -4.18
N VAL A 29 0.11 -2.13 -3.41
CA VAL A 29 0.76 -0.84 -3.68
C VAL A 29 2.28 -0.94 -3.62
N TYR A 30 2.83 -1.68 -2.64
CA TYR A 30 4.27 -1.93 -2.55
C TYR A 30 4.81 -2.64 -3.80
N ASN A 31 4.17 -3.74 -4.20
CA ASN A 31 4.58 -4.48 -5.39
C ASN A 31 4.43 -3.64 -6.66
N PHE A 32 3.38 -2.82 -6.73
CA PHE A 32 3.15 -1.92 -7.86
C PHE A 32 4.24 -0.86 -7.98
N TYR A 33 4.67 -0.29 -6.85
CA TYR A 33 5.81 0.62 -6.79
C TYR A 33 7.12 -0.03 -7.28
N LEU A 34 7.40 -1.27 -6.86
CA LEU A 34 8.58 -2.00 -7.32
C LEU A 34 8.53 -2.30 -8.82
N ALA A 35 7.38 -2.75 -9.32
CA ALA A 35 7.17 -3.04 -10.74
C ALA A 35 7.38 -1.79 -11.60
N HIS A 36 6.77 -0.68 -11.20
CA HIS A 36 6.91 0.59 -11.91
C HIS A 36 8.35 1.10 -11.90
N ASN A 37 9.06 1.01 -10.78
CA ASN A 37 10.48 1.37 -10.73
C ASN A 37 11.34 0.47 -11.63
N LYS A 38 11.03 -0.83 -11.71
CA LYS A 38 11.75 -1.74 -12.59
C LYS A 38 11.57 -1.33 -14.06
N GLU A 39 10.35 -1.01 -14.48
CA GLU A 39 10.06 -0.54 -15.84
C GLU A 39 10.77 0.79 -16.17
N VAL A 40 10.75 1.75 -15.24
CA VAL A 40 11.46 3.03 -15.41
C VAL A 40 12.97 2.80 -15.48
N TYR A 41 13.52 1.93 -14.62
CA TYR A 41 14.94 1.64 -14.63
C TYR A 41 15.39 0.94 -15.92
N GLU A 42 14.59 0.04 -16.47
CA GLU A 42 14.88 -0.62 -17.74
C GLU A 42 14.97 0.39 -18.90
N LYS A 43 14.10 1.41 -18.91
CA LYS A 43 14.03 2.44 -19.96
C LYS A 43 15.06 3.57 -19.78
N GLU A 44 15.20 4.09 -18.57
CA GLU A 44 15.90 5.35 -18.29
C GLU A 44 17.12 5.18 -17.38
N LYS A 45 17.36 3.97 -16.84
CA LYS A 45 18.41 3.68 -15.84
C LYS A 45 18.31 4.57 -14.60
N LYS A 46 17.09 4.96 -14.23
CA LYS A 46 16.77 5.80 -13.08
C LYS A 46 15.69 5.17 -12.22
N PHE A 47 15.62 5.60 -10.97
CA PHE A 47 14.55 5.27 -10.04
C PHE A 47 13.71 6.51 -9.77
N ILE A 48 12.41 6.31 -9.58
CA ILE A 48 11.52 7.36 -9.10
C ILE A 48 11.49 7.34 -7.57
N SER A 49 11.37 8.52 -6.97
CA SER A 49 11.21 8.58 -5.52
C SER A 49 9.82 8.06 -5.13
N GLY A 50 9.70 7.49 -3.93
CA GLY A 50 8.40 7.10 -3.40
C GLY A 50 7.42 8.28 -3.31
N MET A 51 7.93 9.50 -3.08
CA MET A 51 7.09 10.72 -3.06
C MET A 51 6.51 11.03 -4.45
N ASP A 52 7.32 10.90 -5.50
CA ASP A 52 6.87 11.14 -6.87
C ASP A 52 5.90 10.05 -7.32
N PHE A 53 6.18 8.78 -6.98
CA PHE A 53 5.24 7.69 -7.21
C PHE A 53 3.90 7.94 -6.52
N SER A 54 3.91 8.36 -5.25
CA SER A 54 2.69 8.65 -4.50
C SER A 54 1.87 9.78 -5.12
N LYS A 55 2.52 10.84 -5.62
CA LYS A 55 1.84 11.91 -6.37
C LYS A 55 1.25 11.39 -7.67
N TRP A 56 2.02 10.65 -8.46
CA TRP A 56 1.56 10.06 -9.71
C TRP A 56 0.38 9.11 -9.51
N LEU A 57 0.47 8.21 -8.53
CA LEU A 57 -0.58 7.25 -8.18
C LEU A 57 -1.90 7.97 -7.89
N ASN A 58 -1.86 9.00 -7.04
CA ASN A 58 -3.07 9.68 -6.57
C ASN A 58 -3.68 10.66 -7.59
N ASN A 59 -2.83 11.36 -8.34
CA ASN A 59 -3.26 12.47 -9.19
C ASN A 59 -3.49 12.07 -10.65
N ILE A 60 -2.87 10.98 -11.10
CA ILE A 60 -2.89 10.51 -12.50
C ILE A 60 -3.47 9.11 -12.55
N TYR A 61 -2.74 8.10 -12.05
CA TYR A 61 -3.09 6.69 -12.25
C TYR A 61 -4.51 6.34 -11.76
N LEU A 62 -4.87 6.73 -10.53
CA LEU A 62 -6.19 6.43 -9.98
C LEU A 62 -7.34 7.22 -10.62
N LYS A 63 -7.06 8.28 -11.38
CA LYS A 63 -8.10 8.98 -12.16
C LYS A 63 -8.35 8.29 -13.50
N GLU A 64 -7.27 7.78 -14.11
CA GLU A 64 -7.32 7.10 -15.41
C GLU A 64 -7.78 5.64 -15.29
N ASN A 65 -7.59 5.02 -14.12
CA ASN A 65 -7.90 3.61 -13.87
C ASN A 65 -8.89 3.49 -12.68
N PRO A 66 -10.20 3.78 -12.92
CA PRO A 66 -11.22 3.82 -11.87
C PRO A 66 -11.41 2.48 -11.15
N GLU A 67 -11.05 1.36 -11.77
CA GLU A 67 -11.07 0.02 -11.18
C GLU A 67 -10.09 -0.15 -10.01
N TYR A 68 -9.12 0.76 -9.84
CA TYR A 68 -8.18 0.76 -8.71
C TYR A 68 -8.55 1.75 -7.60
N VAL A 69 -9.71 2.42 -7.68
CA VAL A 69 -10.14 3.40 -6.67
C VAL A 69 -10.29 2.79 -5.28
N TRP A 70 -10.45 1.46 -5.17
CA TRP A 70 -10.45 0.73 -3.91
C TRP A 70 -9.18 0.94 -3.06
N ILE A 71 -8.06 1.37 -3.65
CA ILE A 71 -6.85 1.76 -2.91
C ILE A 71 -7.14 2.94 -1.94
N LYS A 72 -8.13 3.79 -2.27
CA LYS A 72 -8.59 4.90 -1.42
C LYS A 72 -9.59 4.47 -0.33
N GLU A 73 -10.05 3.22 -0.32
CA GLU A 73 -10.95 2.71 0.74
C GLU A 73 -10.23 2.47 2.07
N VAL A 74 -8.90 2.40 2.07
CA VAL A 74 -8.08 2.16 3.26
C VAL A 74 -7.36 3.44 3.69
N SER A 75 -6.71 3.41 4.87
CA SER A 75 -6.02 4.59 5.39
C SER A 75 -4.92 5.07 4.43
N SER A 76 -4.98 6.36 4.07
CA SER A 76 -3.95 7.01 3.26
C SER A 76 -2.56 6.95 3.92
N LYS A 77 -2.49 6.88 5.25
CA LYS A 77 -1.23 6.68 5.99
C LYS A 77 -0.63 5.30 5.71
N SER A 78 -1.45 4.25 5.73
CA SER A 78 -1.01 2.88 5.44
C SER A 78 -0.54 2.74 4.00
N VAL A 79 -1.26 3.33 3.04
CA VAL A 79 -0.85 3.36 1.62
C VAL A 79 0.47 4.11 1.45
N LYS A 80 0.59 5.31 2.04
CA LYS A 80 1.85 6.08 1.97
C LYS A 80 3.01 5.29 2.56
N GLN A 81 2.83 4.69 3.74
CA GLN A 81 3.89 3.92 4.38
C GLN A 81 4.32 2.73 3.51
N SER A 82 3.40 2.07 2.80
CA SER A 82 3.75 0.97 1.90
C SER A 82 4.62 1.39 0.70
N ILE A 83 4.69 2.68 0.37
CA ILE A 83 5.54 3.21 -0.71
C ILE A 83 6.89 3.70 -0.14
N MET A 84 6.91 4.20 1.10
CA MET A 84 8.11 4.78 1.73
C MET A 84 9.00 3.75 2.44
N ASN A 85 8.62 2.47 2.44
CA ASN A 85 9.25 1.42 3.23
C ASN A 85 10.54 0.89 2.61
#